data_AF-A0A1Q4FFP8-F1
#
_entry.id   AF-A0A1Q4FFP8-F1
#
_cell.length_a   1.000
_cell.length_b   1.000
_cell.length_c   1.000
_cell.angle_alpha   90.00
_cell.angle_beta   90.00
_cell.angle_gamma   90.00
#
_symmetry.space_group_name_H-M   'P 1'
#
loop_
_entity.id
_entity.type
_entity.pdbx_description
1 polymer ?
#
loop_
_entity_poly.entity_id
_entity_poly.type
_entity_poly.pdbx_seq_one_letter_code
_entity_poly.pdbx_strand_id
1 'polypeptide(L)'
;MTLSLKHIGLLIGVVLTFVSFLFFGRQQGTYQVLLICGLVTTLIFYLTILFGKGHLKTKIFWTVVVVLCAVVQQLTEPFLIDTSYRVYISQNKNILTEINNILINKQGDITILNDSIFKGDQLTALESDKLQEGQKKLGVYIISKSDKGIYYGLWGFLDVRLGITYWTGIVKPDDKYRHLTGNWFH
;
A
#
# COMPACT_ATOMS: atom_id res chain seq x y z
N MET A 1 -34.53 0.56 -16.27
CA MET A 1 -34.41 0.41 -14.80
C MET A 1 -33.93 1.74 -14.25
N THR A 2 -34.71 2.41 -13.40
CA THR A 2 -34.31 3.71 -12.82
C THR A 2 -33.38 3.48 -11.63
N LEU A 3 -32.26 4.21 -11.61
CA LEU A 3 -31.32 4.16 -10.49
C LEU A 3 -31.93 4.87 -9.27
N SER A 4 -32.21 4.11 -8.22
CA SER A 4 -32.64 4.63 -6.93
C SER A 4 -31.45 4.93 -6.02
N LEU A 5 -31.67 5.72 -4.96
CA LEU A 5 -30.64 6.12 -4.00
C LEU A 5 -29.83 4.93 -3.43
N LYS A 6 -30.50 3.81 -3.14
CA LYS A 6 -29.82 2.60 -2.64
C LYS A 6 -28.83 1.98 -3.63
N HIS A 7 -29.10 2.12 -4.93
CA HIS A 7 -28.19 1.63 -5.97
C HIS A 7 -26.96 2.54 -6.08
N ILE A 8 -27.18 3.86 -5.97
CA ILE A 8 -26.10 4.85 -5.96
C ILE A 8 -25.22 4.65 -4.73
N GLY A 9 -25.82 4.48 -3.55
CA GLY A 9 -25.09 4.19 -2.31
C GLY A 9 -24.24 2.92 -2.40
N LEU A 10 -24.79 1.85 -2.99
CA LEU A 10 -24.03 0.62 -3.25
C LEU A 10 -22.80 0.89 -4.14
N LEU A 11 -22.98 1.59 -5.26
CA LEU A 11 -21.89 1.90 -6.18
C LEU A 11 -20.82 2.80 -5.54
N ILE A 12 -21.22 3.78 -4.73
CA ILE A 12 -20.28 4.60 -3.96
C ILE A 12 -19.46 3.73 -3.02
N GLY A 13 -20.10 2.81 -2.29
CA GLY A 13 -19.40 1.87 -1.41
C GLY A 13 -18.35 1.06 -2.16
N VAL A 14 -18.72 0.50 -3.31
CA VAL A 14 -17.79 -0.27 -4.17
C VAL A 14 -16.63 0.61 -4.62
N VAL A 15 -16.90 1.81 -5.14
CA VAL A 15 -15.85 2.73 -5.60
C VAL A 15 -14.89 3.11 -4.47
N LEU A 16 -15.38 3.37 -3.26
CA LEU A 16 -14.53 3.65 -2.10
C LEU A 16 -13.60 2.47 -1.78
N THR A 17 -14.12 1.25 -1.85
CA THR A 17 -13.32 0.03 -1.68
C THR A 17 -12.21 -0.06 -2.74
N PHE A 18 -12.51 0.18 -4.01
CA PHE A 18 -11.49 0.20 -5.08
C PHE A 18 -10.43 1.27 -4.87
N VAL A 19 -10.87 2.51 -4.63
CA VAL A 19 -9.99 3.67 -4.47
C VAL A 19 -9.09 3.52 -3.25
N SER A 20 -9.53 2.79 -2.22
CA SER A 20 -8.72 2.56 -1.02
C SER A 20 -7.33 2.01 -1.36
N PHE A 21 -7.21 1.07 -2.31
CA PHE A 21 -5.93 0.43 -2.65
C PHE A 21 -4.88 1.39 -3.24
N LEU A 22 -5.28 2.56 -3.76
CA LEU A 22 -4.34 3.62 -4.18
C LEU A 22 -3.65 4.33 -3.00
N PHE A 23 -4.09 4.07 -1.78
CA PHE A 23 -3.49 4.58 -0.55
C PHE A 23 -2.74 3.49 0.23
N PHE A 24 -2.76 2.25 -0.27
CA PHE A 24 -2.11 1.11 0.35
C PHE A 24 -0.60 1.35 0.52
N GLY A 25 -0.05 1.09 1.70
CA GLY A 25 1.36 1.32 2.02
C GLY A 25 1.78 2.80 2.12
N ARG A 26 1.04 3.74 1.52
CA ARG A 26 1.36 5.17 1.49
C ARG A 26 0.70 5.97 2.61
N GLN A 27 -0.58 5.72 2.86
CA GLN A 27 -1.38 6.40 3.88
C GLN A 27 -2.32 5.40 4.54
N GLN A 28 -1.80 4.67 5.54
CA GLN A 28 -2.51 3.57 6.17
C GLN A 28 -3.88 3.99 6.74
N GLY A 29 -3.96 5.14 7.42
CA GLY A 29 -5.22 5.67 7.95
C GLY A 29 -6.26 5.91 6.87
N THR A 30 -5.88 6.60 5.78
CA THR A 30 -6.77 6.85 4.65
C THR A 30 -7.22 5.55 3.99
N TYR A 31 -6.31 4.61 3.75
CA TYR A 31 -6.63 3.29 3.20
C TYR A 31 -7.65 2.55 4.07
N GLN A 32 -7.42 2.44 5.38
CA GLN A 32 -8.31 1.71 6.30
C GLN A 32 -9.69 2.35 6.37
N VAL A 33 -9.76 3.68 6.48
CA VAL A 33 -11.04 4.40 6.54
C VAL A 33 -11.82 4.20 5.24
N LEU A 34 -11.20 4.39 4.07
CA LEU A 34 -11.88 4.20 2.78
C LEU A 34 -12.35 2.76 2.59
N LEU A 35 -11.51 1.78 2.95
CA LEU A 35 -11.83 0.36 2.80
C LEU A 35 -13.02 -0.02 3.71
N ILE A 36 -12.94 0.29 5.00
CA ILE A 36 -13.98 -0.06 5.98
C ILE A 36 -15.28 0.67 5.65
N CYS A 37 -15.23 1.99 5.40
CA CYS A 37 -16.43 2.75 5.01
C CYS A 37 -17.02 2.22 3.70
N GLY A 38 -16.20 1.89 2.71
CA GLY A 38 -16.63 1.31 1.43
C GLY A 38 -17.34 -0.03 1.61
N LEU A 39 -16.75 -0.95 2.38
CA LEU A 39 -17.31 -2.27 2.67
C LEU A 39 -18.62 -2.17 3.46
N VAL A 40 -18.66 -1.36 4.52
CA VAL A 40 -19.87 -1.16 5.35
C VAL A 40 -20.99 -0.53 4.52
N THR A 41 -20.68 0.50 3.73
CA THR A 41 -21.65 1.17 2.84
C THR A 41 -22.19 0.18 1.81
N THR A 42 -21.32 -0.58 1.16
CA THR A 42 -21.69 -1.63 0.20
C THR A 42 -22.64 -2.64 0.85
N LEU A 43 -22.29 -3.14 2.04
CA LEU A 43 -23.08 -4.12 2.78
C LEU A 43 -24.47 -3.58 3.11
N ILE A 44 -24.57 -2.40 3.74
CA ILE A 44 -25.85 -1.80 4.16
C ILE A 44 -26.79 -1.61 2.96
N PHE A 45 -26.28 -1.02 1.88
CA PHE A 45 -27.09 -0.76 0.69
C PHE A 45 -27.45 -2.06 -0.05
N TYR A 46 -26.55 -3.04 -0.10
CA TYR A 46 -26.84 -4.35 -0.68
C TYR A 46 -27.94 -5.09 0.10
N LEU A 47 -27.87 -5.11 1.44
CA LEU A 47 -28.92 -5.71 2.28
C LEU A 47 -30.26 -4.99 2.08
N THR A 48 -30.25 -3.66 1.95
CA THR A 48 -31.46 -2.88 1.64
C THR A 48 -32.07 -3.24 0.28
N ILE A 49 -31.24 -3.57 -0.72
CA ILE A 49 -31.71 -4.06 -2.02
C ILE A 49 -32.30 -5.47 -1.88
N LEU A 50 -31.61 -6.36 -1.16
CA LEU A 50 -31.99 -7.76 -0.99
C LEU A 50 -33.30 -7.92 -0.22
N PHE A 51 -33.47 -7.20 0.89
CA PHE A 51 -34.65 -7.28 1.76
C PHE A 51 -35.75 -6.26 1.41
N GLY A 52 -35.48 -5.32 0.50
CA GLY A 52 -36.48 -4.36 0.04
C GLY A 52 -37.63 -5.00 -0.74
N LYS A 53 -38.74 -4.25 -0.87
CA LYS A 53 -39.98 -4.63 -1.60
C LYS A 53 -39.82 -4.72 -3.14
N GLY A 54 -38.59 -4.83 -3.66
CA GLY A 54 -38.32 -4.89 -5.10
C GLY A 54 -38.59 -6.26 -5.71
N HIS A 55 -38.73 -6.30 -7.05
CA HIS A 55 -38.88 -7.54 -7.80
C HIS A 55 -37.62 -8.42 -7.71
N LEU A 56 -37.83 -9.74 -7.75
CA LEU A 56 -36.75 -10.74 -7.71
C LEU A 56 -35.68 -10.49 -8.80
N LYS A 57 -36.09 -10.11 -10.02
CA LYS A 57 -35.18 -9.79 -11.13
C LYS A 57 -34.17 -8.70 -10.76
N THR A 58 -34.61 -7.65 -10.08
CA THR A 58 -33.73 -6.56 -9.63
C THR A 58 -32.74 -7.03 -8.57
N LYS A 59 -33.18 -7.90 -7.66
CA LYS A 59 -32.30 -8.45 -6.62
C LYS A 59 -31.20 -9.29 -7.23
N ILE A 60 -31.56 -10.25 -8.10
CA ILE A 60 -30.61 -11.10 -8.82
C ILE A 60 -29.62 -10.25 -9.62
N PHE A 61 -30.10 -9.24 -10.36
CA PHE A 61 -29.25 -8.35 -11.13
C PHE A 61 -28.17 -7.68 -10.25
N TRP A 62 -28.55 -7.09 -9.11
CA TRP A 62 -27.58 -6.43 -8.23
C TRP A 62 -26.66 -7.41 -7.50
N THR A 63 -27.13 -8.62 -7.19
CA THR A 63 -26.25 -9.69 -6.70
C THR A 63 -25.16 -10.03 -7.71
N VAL A 64 -25.52 -10.19 -8.99
CA VAL A 64 -24.54 -10.42 -10.07
C VAL A 64 -23.58 -9.25 -10.19
N VAL A 65 -24.06 -8.00 -10.12
CA VAL A 65 -23.21 -6.80 -10.15
C VAL A 65 -22.20 -6.81 -8.99
N VAL A 66 -22.62 -7.08 -7.75
CA VAL A 66 -21.73 -7.12 -6.59
C VAL A 66 -20.66 -8.21 -6.75
N VAL A 67 -21.05 -9.40 -7.21
CA VAL A 67 -20.11 -10.51 -7.46
C VAL A 67 -19.11 -10.13 -8.56
N LEU A 68 -19.56 -9.53 -9.66
CA LEU A 68 -18.67 -9.06 -10.73
C LEU A 68 -17.71 -7.97 -10.21
N CYS A 69 -18.19 -7.02 -9.42
CA CYS A 69 -17.35 -6.00 -8.80
C CYS A 69 -16.29 -6.62 -7.88
N ALA A 70 -16.63 -7.65 -7.09
CA ALA A 70 -15.66 -8.35 -6.24
C ALA A 70 -14.58 -9.06 -7.07
N VAL A 71 -14.96 -9.71 -8.18
CA VAL A 71 -14.00 -10.34 -9.10
C VAL A 71 -13.09 -9.30 -9.75
N VAL A 72 -13.66 -8.19 -10.24
CA VAL A 72 -12.87 -7.10 -10.85
C VAL A 72 -11.93 -6.47 -9.81
N GLN A 73 -12.37 -6.34 -8.56
CA GLN A 73 -11.53 -5.83 -7.48
C GLN A 73 -10.33 -6.75 -7.26
N GLN A 74 -10.52 -8.07 -7.19
CA GLN A 74 -9.42 -9.01 -7.00
C GLN A 74 -8.40 -8.97 -8.15
N LEU A 75 -8.85 -8.73 -9.38
CA LEU A 75 -7.96 -8.60 -10.54
C LEU A 75 -7.22 -7.25 -10.58
N THR A 76 -7.85 -6.18 -10.10
CA THR A 76 -7.30 -4.82 -10.16
C THR A 76 -6.49 -4.43 -8.92
N GLU A 77 -6.73 -5.09 -7.78
CA GLU A 77 -6.04 -4.83 -6.51
C GLU A 77 -4.51 -4.85 -6.64
N PRO A 78 -3.87 -5.87 -7.24
CA PRO A 78 -2.42 -5.87 -7.39
C PRO A 78 -1.90 -4.68 -8.20
N PHE A 79 -2.65 -4.27 -9.23
CA PHE A 79 -2.29 -3.13 -10.07
C PHE A 79 -2.43 -1.78 -9.33
N LEU A 80 -3.48 -1.63 -8.52
CA LEU A 80 -3.71 -0.43 -7.71
C LEU A 80 -2.67 -0.30 -6.59
N ILE A 81 -2.27 -1.41 -5.97
CA ILE A 81 -1.20 -1.45 -4.97
C ILE A 81 0.14 -1.08 -5.61
N ASP A 82 0.49 -1.68 -6.75
CA ASP A 82 1.71 -1.34 -7.52
C ASP A 82 1.75 0.16 -7.85
N THR A 83 0.62 0.71 -8.29
CA THR A 83 0.47 2.15 -8.55
C THR A 83 0.68 2.98 -7.29
N SER A 84 0.12 2.56 -6.14
CA SER A 84 0.34 3.23 -4.85
C SER A 84 1.82 3.31 -4.49
N TYR A 85 2.58 2.22 -4.67
CA TYR A 85 4.01 2.22 -4.42
C TYR A 85 4.80 3.11 -5.37
N ARG A 86 4.46 3.13 -6.66
CA ARG A 86 5.09 4.07 -7.62
C ARG A 86 4.84 5.53 -7.23
N VAL A 87 3.62 5.85 -6.82
CA VAL A 87 3.28 7.20 -6.32
C VAL A 87 4.09 7.51 -5.06
N TYR A 88 4.17 6.58 -4.11
CA TYR A 88 4.97 6.75 -2.89
C TYR A 88 6.44 7.04 -3.19
N ILE A 89 7.07 6.25 -4.07
CA ILE A 89 8.47 6.45 -4.48
C ILE A 89 8.65 7.82 -5.15
N SER A 90 7.73 8.19 -6.04
CA SER A 90 7.80 9.47 -6.75
C SER A 90 7.66 10.66 -5.79
N GLN A 91 6.72 10.60 -4.85
CA GLN A 91 6.48 11.67 -3.88
C GLN A 91 7.65 11.85 -2.90
N ASN A 92 8.33 10.75 -2.56
CA ASN A 92 9.40 10.73 -1.57
C ASN A 92 10.81 10.63 -2.19
N LYS A 93 10.94 10.84 -3.50
CA LYS A 93 12.18 10.59 -4.26
C LYS A 93 13.43 11.22 -3.62
N ASN A 94 13.34 12.47 -3.18
CA ASN A 94 14.48 13.19 -2.61
C ASN A 94 14.97 12.56 -1.30
N ILE A 95 14.05 12.28 -0.38
CA ILE A 95 14.36 11.68 0.93
C ILE A 95 14.89 10.25 0.74
N LEU A 96 14.23 9.45 -0.11
CA LEU A 96 14.68 8.09 -0.42
C LEU A 96 16.09 8.09 -1.03
N THR A 97 16.38 9.03 -1.94
CA THR A 97 17.71 9.15 -2.54
C THR A 97 18.77 9.53 -1.52
N GLU A 98 18.47 10.47 -0.62
CA GLU A 98 19.40 10.87 0.45
C GLU A 98 19.72 9.68 1.38
N ILE A 99 18.70 8.97 1.85
CA ILE A 99 18.88 7.77 2.70
C ILE A 99 19.67 6.69 1.97
N ASN A 100 19.31 6.41 0.72
CA ASN A 100 20.02 5.42 -0.10
C ASN A 100 21.50 5.78 -0.24
N ASN A 101 21.83 7.05 -0.51
CA ASN A 101 23.21 7.49 -0.65
C ASN A 101 24.02 7.33 0.65
N ILE A 102 23.40 7.54 1.81
CA ILE A 102 24.04 7.28 3.10
C ILE A 102 24.34 5.79 3.24
N LEU A 103 23.33 4.94 3.03
CA LEU A 103 23.39 3.51 3.34
C LEU A 103 24.19 2.67 2.33
N ILE A 104 24.18 3.02 1.04
CA ILE A 104 24.91 2.28 -0.01
C ILE A 104 26.42 2.32 0.24
N ASN A 105 26.92 3.41 0.80
CA ASN A 105 28.35 3.59 1.06
C ASN A 105 28.83 2.90 2.35
N LYS A 106 27.93 2.25 3.10
CA LYS A 106 28.26 1.54 4.34
C LYS A 106 28.38 0.03 4.13
N GLN A 107 29.30 -0.60 4.84
CA GLN A 107 29.58 -2.03 4.73
C GLN A 107 28.76 -2.84 5.74
N GLY A 108 28.25 -4.01 5.34
CA GLY A 108 27.45 -4.86 6.23
C GLY A 108 26.03 -4.32 6.51
N ASP A 109 25.29 -5.06 7.34
CA ASP A 109 23.87 -4.79 7.57
C ASP A 109 23.66 -3.61 8.52
N ILE A 110 22.64 -2.80 8.25
CA ILE A 110 22.19 -1.72 9.14
C ILE A 110 20.67 -1.80 9.23
N THR A 111 20.11 -1.76 10.43
CA THR A 111 18.66 -1.76 10.63
C THR A 111 18.23 -0.61 11.52
N ILE A 112 17.21 0.13 11.10
CA ILE A 112 16.63 1.26 11.82
C ILE A 112 15.18 0.90 12.14
N LEU A 113 14.84 0.85 13.42
CA LEU A 113 13.51 0.46 13.90
C LEU A 113 13.08 1.37 15.07
N ASN A 114 11.95 2.05 14.90
CA ASN A 114 11.26 2.87 15.91
C ASN A 114 12.06 3.99 16.62
N ASP A 115 13.34 4.19 16.28
CA ASP A 115 14.32 5.19 16.77
C ASP A 115 15.68 4.54 17.11
N SER A 116 15.75 3.22 17.15
CA SER A 116 17.01 2.49 17.37
C SER A 116 17.69 2.16 16.06
N ILE A 117 19.01 2.35 16.02
CA ILE A 117 19.88 1.90 14.93
C ILE A 117 20.69 0.71 15.44
N PHE A 118 20.56 -0.42 14.74
CA PHE A 118 21.30 -1.64 15.00
C PHE A 118 22.41 -1.81 13.97
N LYS A 119 23.60 -2.24 14.42
CA LYS A 119 24.81 -2.39 13.59
C LYS A 119 25.22 -1.10 12.87
N GLY A 120 24.98 0.04 13.53
CA GLY A 120 25.21 1.39 13.00
C GLY A 120 26.59 1.97 13.28
N ASP A 121 27.57 1.19 13.74
CA ASP A 121 28.86 1.69 14.26
C ASP A 121 29.68 2.53 13.26
N GLN A 122 29.37 2.36 11.98
CA GLN A 122 29.96 3.05 10.82
C GLN A 122 29.24 4.36 10.41
N LEU A 123 28.16 4.70 11.11
CA LEU A 123 27.39 5.93 10.88
C LEU A 123 27.91 7.03 11.80
N THR A 124 28.05 8.21 11.24
CA THR A 124 28.24 9.43 12.04
C THR A 124 26.94 9.78 12.78
N ALA A 125 27.03 10.61 13.82
CA ALA A 125 25.85 11.13 14.51
C ALA A 125 24.91 11.88 13.54
N LEU A 126 25.46 12.71 12.65
CA LEU A 126 24.68 13.43 11.65
C LEU A 126 23.95 12.50 10.67
N GLU A 127 24.61 11.43 10.21
CA GLU A 127 23.96 10.43 9.35
C GLU A 127 22.86 9.68 10.09
N SER A 128 23.09 9.35 11.37
CA SER A 128 22.10 8.67 12.22
C SER A 128 20.84 9.53 12.40
N ASP A 129 21.01 10.81 12.70
CA ASP A 129 19.92 11.78 12.84
C ASP A 129 19.13 11.91 11.54
N LYS A 130 19.81 12.05 10.40
CA LYS A 130 19.18 12.11 9.07
C LYS A 130 18.40 10.85 8.74
N LEU A 131 18.92 9.68 9.09
CA LEU A 131 18.26 8.40 8.85
C LEU A 131 17.01 8.24 9.70
N GLN A 132 17.05 8.64 10.97
CA GLN A 132 15.87 8.65 11.86
C GLN A 132 14.83 9.68 11.43
N GLU A 133 15.24 10.91 11.10
CA GLU A 133 14.34 11.94 10.59
C GLU A 133 13.71 11.51 9.26
N GLY A 134 14.52 10.94 8.37
CA GLY A 134 14.09 10.36 7.11
C GLY A 134 13.07 9.24 7.30
N GLN A 135 13.31 8.31 8.22
CA GLN A 135 12.36 7.26 8.59
C GLN A 135 11.00 7.84 9.00
N LYS A 136 11.01 8.85 9.88
CA LYS A 136 9.79 9.52 10.38
C LYS A 136 9.05 10.23 9.25
N LYS A 137 9.75 10.99 8.40
CA LYS A 137 9.15 11.68 7.26
C LYS A 137 8.55 10.72 6.23
N LEU A 138 9.20 9.58 6.01
CA LEU A 138 8.73 8.53 5.11
C LEU A 138 7.54 7.73 5.68
N GLY A 139 7.32 7.79 7.00
CA GLY A 139 6.28 7.01 7.67
C GLY A 139 6.53 5.49 7.61
N VAL A 140 7.79 5.06 7.49
CA VAL A 140 8.18 3.65 7.43
C VAL A 140 8.49 3.12 8.82
N TYR A 141 8.06 1.90 9.15
CA TYR A 141 8.31 1.33 10.47
C TYR A 141 9.74 0.79 10.61
N ILE A 142 10.36 0.39 9.50
CA ILE A 142 11.73 -0.13 9.49
C ILE A 142 12.44 0.30 8.21
N ILE A 143 13.74 0.56 8.33
CA ILE A 143 14.66 0.62 7.19
C ILE A 143 15.73 -0.43 7.46
N SER A 144 15.95 -1.35 6.53
CA SER A 144 16.96 -2.41 6.68
C SER A 144 17.82 -2.50 5.44
N LYS A 145 19.11 -2.24 5.61
CA LYS A 145 20.14 -2.39 4.58
C LYS A 145 20.80 -3.75 4.73
N SER A 146 20.98 -4.40 3.58
CA SER A 146 21.82 -5.58 3.40
C SER A 146 22.73 -5.37 2.18
N ASP A 147 23.55 -6.36 1.83
CA ASP A 147 24.39 -6.30 0.62
C ASP A 147 23.59 -6.32 -0.69
N LYS A 148 22.35 -6.81 -0.65
CA LYS A 148 21.46 -6.90 -1.81
C LYS A 148 20.72 -5.60 -2.11
N GLY A 149 20.48 -4.80 -1.07
CA GLY A 149 19.66 -3.59 -1.18
C GLY A 149 19.16 -3.08 0.16
N ILE A 150 18.30 -2.08 0.07
CA ILE A 150 17.72 -1.34 1.20
C ILE A 150 16.20 -1.55 1.17
N TYR A 151 15.68 -2.21 2.20
CA TYR A 151 14.26 -2.44 2.40
C TYR A 151 13.65 -1.35 3.28
N TYR A 152 12.51 -0.84 2.86
CA TYR A 152 11.68 0.13 3.57
C TYR A 152 10.35 -0.53 3.90
N GLY A 153 10.12 -0.83 5.17
CA GLY A 153 8.87 -1.42 5.61
C GLY A 153 7.74 -0.40 5.69
N LEU A 154 6.70 -0.65 4.90
CA LEU A 154 5.48 0.14 4.83
C LEU A 154 4.34 -0.56 5.56
N TRP A 155 3.39 0.22 6.05
CA TRP A 155 2.26 -0.32 6.78
C TRP A 155 1.18 -0.89 5.85
N GLY A 156 0.81 -2.16 6.06
CA GLY A 156 -0.30 -2.83 5.39
C GLY A 156 -1.60 -2.87 6.21
N PHE A 157 -2.56 -3.68 5.73
CA PHE A 157 -3.76 -4.06 6.47
C PHE A 157 -3.45 -5.19 7.46
N LEU A 158 -4.00 -5.15 8.68
CA LEU A 158 -3.95 -6.25 9.67
C LEU A 158 -2.56 -6.90 9.84
N ASP A 159 -1.53 -6.08 10.07
CA ASP A 159 -0.15 -6.53 10.34
C ASP A 159 0.54 -7.27 9.18
N VAL A 160 -0.01 -7.18 7.95
CA VAL A 160 0.71 -7.62 6.75
C VAL A 160 1.91 -6.69 6.55
N ARG A 161 3.10 -7.22 6.79
CA ARG A 161 4.38 -6.52 6.59
C ARG A 161 4.71 -6.51 5.11
N LEU A 162 4.60 -5.34 4.51
CA LEU A 162 4.98 -5.09 3.13
C LEU A 162 5.97 -3.94 3.09
N GLY A 163 6.58 -3.72 1.94
CA GLY A 163 7.54 -2.67 1.80
C GLY A 163 8.02 -2.54 0.37
N ILE A 164 8.93 -1.60 0.20
CA ILE A 164 9.64 -1.42 -1.06
C ILE A 164 11.12 -1.67 -0.82
N THR A 165 11.79 -2.25 -1.80
CA THR A 165 13.22 -2.51 -1.75
C THR A 165 13.91 -1.74 -2.87
N TYR A 166 14.92 -0.94 -2.50
CA TYR A 166 15.89 -0.41 -3.43
C TYR A 166 17.02 -1.43 -3.62
N TRP A 167 17.09 -2.01 -4.80
CA TRP A 167 18.08 -3.04 -5.11
C TRP A 167 19.42 -2.42 -5.51
N THR A 168 20.51 -2.91 -4.91
CA THR A 168 21.88 -2.44 -5.17
C THR A 168 22.76 -3.52 -5.77
N GLY A 169 22.30 -4.77 -5.77
CA GLY A 169 23.02 -5.91 -6.32
C GLY A 169 23.07 -5.92 -7.86
N ILE A 170 24.12 -6.54 -8.40
CA ILE A 170 24.33 -6.72 -9.85
C ILE A 170 23.35 -7.76 -10.43
N VAL A 171 23.04 -8.79 -9.64
CA VAL A 171 22.09 -9.85 -10.02
C VAL A 171 20.69 -9.37 -9.73
N LYS A 172 19.76 -9.53 -10.68
CA LYS A 172 18.35 -9.18 -10.46
C LYS A 172 17.78 -9.95 -9.26
N PRO A 173 16.84 -9.33 -8.51
CA PRO A 173 16.15 -10.03 -7.44
C PRO A 173 15.36 -11.23 -7.96
N ASP A 174 15.11 -12.20 -7.07
CA ASP A 174 14.32 -13.41 -7.32
C ASP A 174 12.91 -13.06 -7.83
N ASP A 175 12.24 -14.01 -8.50
CA ASP A 175 10.92 -13.81 -9.15
C ASP A 175 9.80 -13.42 -8.16
N LYS A 176 10.07 -13.55 -6.86
CA LYS A 176 9.19 -13.11 -5.77
C LYS A 176 9.08 -11.59 -5.67
N TYR A 177 10.06 -10.84 -6.19
CA TYR A 177 10.07 -9.39 -6.17
C TYR A 177 9.43 -8.83 -7.44
N ARG A 178 8.42 -7.99 -7.28
CA ARG A 178 7.77 -7.33 -8.42
C ARG A 178 8.45 -6.00 -8.69
N HIS A 179 8.92 -5.84 -9.93
CA HIS A 179 9.56 -4.62 -10.38
C HIS A 179 8.60 -3.44 -10.36
N LEU A 180 9.00 -2.37 -9.67
CA LEU A 180 8.32 -1.09 -9.69
C LEU A 180 8.95 -0.21 -10.77
N THR A 181 9.96 0.59 -10.41
CA THR A 181 10.60 1.57 -11.29
C THR A 181 12.07 1.70 -10.98
N GLY A 182 12.92 1.85 -12.00
CA GLY A 182 14.37 1.87 -11.81
C GLY A 182 14.85 0.64 -11.03
N ASN A 183 15.51 0.87 -9.89
CA ASN A 183 15.99 -0.18 -8.99
C ASN A 183 15.00 -0.53 -7.86
N TRP A 184 13.75 -0.07 -7.92
CA TRP A 184 12.75 -0.31 -6.89
C TRP A 184 11.90 -1.55 -7.18
N PHE A 185 11.65 -2.33 -6.12
CA PHE A 185 10.84 -3.55 -6.12
C PHE A 185 9.90 -3.56 -4.90
N HIS A 186 8.89 -4.44 -4.90
CA HIS A 186 8.05 -4.76 -3.73
C HIS A 186 7.74 -6.26 -3.67
#